data_AF-A0A6L7MB67-F1
#
_entry.id   AF-A0A6L7MB67-F1
#
_cell.length_a   1.000
_cell.length_b   1.000
_cell.length_c   1.000
_cell.angle_alpha   90.00
_cell.angle_beta   90.00
_cell.angle_gamma   90.00
#
_symmetry.space_group_name_H-M   'P 1'
#
loop_
_entity.id
_entity.type
_entity.pdbx_description
1 polymer ?
#
loop_
_entity_poly.entity_id
_entity_poly.type
_entity_poly.pdbx_seq_one_letter_code
_entity_poly.pdbx_strand_id
1 'polypeptide(L)'
;MNLSEASQPGSSSQLQLLKQKRFGPFFLTQFFGAFNDNVFKNSLIILIAFQSSFSGSDISNYIINLAALLFILPFFLFSATAGQIADRFGKAGLIRKIKLGEIGIMLLAGAGFYLDSIPLLLLCLFFMGTQSSFFGPIKYSIIPEHLEQKELIGGNALVESGTFMAILLGTMLGGFLVGVASDARALVSVTVIALAGLGYLSSLQIPSTAAAVPSLKVRWNPAVETVRNVAALRKHGSVFFFILGISWFWFLGATYLTQLPNFTRLALGANAQVVTFFLALLCVGIGVGSLLCERLSNRSIELGLVPIGSIGLTVFGIDLFFATTAPASSELLGLQEFIRNPSSWRLCSDIFLIGLFGGIYIVPLYAMVQARTRAQERARVIAGNNILNAIAMIGSSLYAIALLGAGLSIPGLFLTAALLNAIVALFIFTRVPEFLVRVIVWTSMMAVYRIKTIELENLPRQEPLILSASPTGLLDMLILSTCLGRPARFFVSPEYLDSPFSGFLLKAVNRLAGTQGPREASVYQQIVSDLDQGMAVGIFLSERLRLEDPTGDELQGGQQKQVQGPVTTVHIALRRSWPGIEIVADRPVNLGPCSAKRLQELIPGTLVAPGC
;
A
#
# COMPACT_ATOMS: atom_id res chain seq x y z
N MET A 1 38.03 22.30 -16.67
CA MET A 1 37.59 22.60 -15.29
C MET A 1 36.20 23.20 -15.37
N ASN A 2 35.26 22.60 -14.63
CA ASN A 2 33.90 23.07 -14.30
C ASN A 2 32.98 23.53 -15.44
N LEU A 3 32.15 22.59 -15.90
CA LEU A 3 30.80 22.88 -16.39
C LEU A 3 29.81 22.34 -15.37
N SER A 4 29.47 23.19 -14.41
CA SER A 4 28.26 23.11 -13.60
C SER A 4 27.05 23.51 -14.45
N GLU A 5 25.89 22.94 -14.11
CA GLU A 5 24.56 23.36 -14.56
C GLU A 5 24.14 22.96 -15.99
N ALA A 6 24.07 21.66 -16.24
CA ALA A 6 23.01 21.13 -17.10
C ALA A 6 21.75 20.95 -16.24
N SER A 7 20.79 21.84 -16.44
CA SER A 7 19.46 21.87 -15.87
C SER A 7 18.72 20.55 -16.07
N GLN A 8 18.54 19.78 -14.98
CA GLN A 8 17.62 18.64 -14.95
C GLN A 8 16.18 19.15 -15.06
N PRO A 9 15.33 18.60 -15.96
CA PRO A 9 13.93 18.97 -16.01
C PRO A 9 13.19 18.46 -14.76
N GLY A 10 12.87 19.38 -13.84
CA GLY A 10 11.77 19.25 -12.87
C GLY A 10 11.90 18.18 -11.79
N SER A 11 12.80 18.37 -10.82
CA SER A 11 12.81 17.61 -9.55
C SER A 11 11.60 17.96 -8.67
N SER A 12 10.41 17.46 -9.02
CA SER A 12 9.19 17.69 -8.23
C SER A 12 9.18 16.79 -6.98
N SER A 13 9.49 17.32 -5.80
CA SER A 13 9.33 16.60 -4.52
C SER A 13 7.87 16.13 -4.35
N GLN A 14 7.57 14.94 -3.79
CA GLN A 14 6.19 14.52 -3.47
C GLN A 14 5.37 15.61 -2.77
N LEU A 15 6.00 16.43 -1.93
CA LEU A 15 5.35 17.54 -1.25
C LEU A 15 4.74 18.57 -2.21
N GLN A 16 5.17 18.63 -3.47
CA GLN A 16 4.54 19.44 -4.50
C GLN A 16 3.12 18.96 -4.84
N LEU A 17 2.81 17.67 -4.69
CA LEU A 17 1.45 17.14 -4.86
C LEU A 17 0.47 17.84 -3.92
N LEU A 18 0.90 18.19 -2.69
CA LEU A 18 0.07 18.92 -1.73
C LEU A 18 -0.34 20.31 -2.24
N LYS A 19 0.46 20.92 -3.11
CA LYS A 19 0.16 22.23 -3.73
C LYS A 19 -0.70 22.10 -4.98
N GLN A 20 -0.84 20.90 -5.54
CA GLN A 20 -1.61 20.69 -6.76
C GLN A 20 -3.11 20.58 -6.45
N LYS A 21 -3.94 21.29 -7.24
CA LYS A 21 -5.41 21.26 -7.09
C LYS A 21 -6.01 19.85 -7.24
N ARG A 22 -5.34 18.95 -7.96
CA ARG A 22 -5.78 17.56 -8.15
C ARG A 22 -5.58 16.66 -6.92
N PHE A 23 -4.72 17.03 -5.97
CA PHE A 23 -4.38 16.19 -4.82
C PHE A 23 -4.49 16.89 -3.46
N GLY A 24 -4.02 18.13 -3.33
CA GLY A 24 -4.03 18.89 -2.06
C GLY A 24 -5.39 18.93 -1.35
N PRO A 25 -6.49 19.31 -2.02
CA PRO A 25 -7.83 19.30 -1.42
C PRO A 25 -8.29 17.93 -0.92
N PHE A 26 -7.96 16.87 -1.67
CA PHE A 26 -8.25 15.49 -1.27
C PHE A 26 -7.44 15.09 -0.04
N PHE A 27 -6.13 15.41 -0.03
CA PHE A 27 -5.25 15.17 1.11
C PHE A 27 -5.76 15.87 2.38
N LEU A 28 -6.15 17.15 2.30
CA LEU A 28 -6.69 17.89 3.44
C LEU A 28 -8.01 17.28 3.92
N THR A 29 -8.90 16.91 2.99
CA THR A 29 -10.19 16.31 3.32
C THR A 29 -10.04 15.00 4.11
N GLN A 30 -9.14 14.12 3.68
CA GLN A 30 -8.87 12.86 4.39
C GLN A 30 -8.11 13.09 5.71
N PHE A 31 -7.20 14.08 5.75
CA PHE A 31 -6.48 14.45 6.97
C PHE A 31 -7.43 14.95 8.05
N PHE A 32 -8.29 15.92 7.72
CA PHE A 32 -9.28 16.44 8.67
C PHE A 32 -10.30 15.39 9.09
N GLY A 33 -10.69 14.48 8.20
CA GLY A 33 -11.51 13.31 8.58
C GLY A 33 -10.81 12.47 9.65
N ALA A 34 -9.63 11.92 9.34
CA ALA A 34 -8.88 11.09 10.30
C ALA A 34 -8.54 11.84 11.61
N PHE A 35 -8.24 13.14 11.53
CA PHE A 35 -7.93 13.97 12.69
C PHE A 35 -9.17 14.11 13.58
N ASN A 36 -10.31 14.47 12.99
CA ASN A 36 -11.58 14.63 13.70
C ASN A 36 -12.05 13.33 14.36
N ASP A 37 -11.97 12.20 13.65
CA ASP A 37 -12.29 10.86 14.19
C ASP A 37 -11.52 10.60 15.49
N ASN A 38 -10.23 10.92 15.51
CA ASN A 38 -9.38 10.68 16.67
C ASN A 38 -9.56 11.72 17.77
N VAL A 39 -9.85 12.98 17.46
CA VAL A 39 -10.24 13.97 18.49
C VAL A 39 -11.51 13.51 19.18
N PHE A 40 -12.57 13.19 18.42
CA PHE A 40 -13.85 12.76 18.98
C PHE A 40 -13.71 11.49 19.81
N LYS A 41 -13.15 10.42 19.23
CA LYS A 41 -13.00 9.11 19.88
C LYS A 41 -12.18 9.21 21.17
N ASN A 42 -11.02 9.86 21.13
CA ASN A 42 -10.17 9.93 22.32
C ASN A 42 -10.75 10.84 23.40
N SER A 43 -11.39 11.96 23.02
CA SER A 43 -12.11 12.79 24.00
C SER A 43 -13.23 12.00 24.69
N LEU A 44 -14.01 11.24 23.92
CA LEU A 44 -15.07 10.39 24.45
C LEU A 44 -14.53 9.32 25.41
N ILE A 45 -13.49 8.59 25.00
CA ILE A 45 -12.87 7.55 25.83
C ILE A 45 -12.36 8.14 27.15
N ILE A 46 -11.66 9.28 27.10
CA ILE A 46 -11.12 9.93 28.29
C ILE A 46 -12.25 10.43 29.19
N LEU A 47 -13.28 11.07 28.64
CA LEU A 47 -14.43 11.51 29.43
C LEU A 47 -15.13 10.33 30.13
N ILE A 48 -15.33 9.21 29.45
CA ILE A 48 -15.92 7.99 30.05
C ILE A 48 -15.00 7.39 31.13
N ALA A 49 -13.69 7.37 30.88
CA ALA A 49 -12.70 6.84 31.83
C ALA A 49 -12.66 7.64 33.14
N PHE A 50 -12.83 8.96 33.08
CA PHE A 50 -12.75 9.88 34.22
C PHE A 50 -14.10 10.36 34.74
N GLN A 51 -15.21 9.91 34.18
CA GLN A 51 -16.53 10.25 34.72
C GLN A 51 -16.71 9.59 36.09
N SER A 52 -17.08 10.38 37.10
CA SER A 52 -17.13 9.95 38.50
C SER A 52 -18.01 8.70 38.72
N SER A 53 -19.05 8.52 37.91
CA SER A 53 -19.96 7.35 37.98
C SER A 53 -19.34 6.03 37.50
N PHE A 54 -18.24 6.08 36.73
CA PHE A 54 -17.63 4.90 36.11
C PHE A 54 -16.14 4.74 36.44
N SER A 55 -15.53 5.73 37.10
CA SER A 55 -14.10 5.76 37.41
C SER A 55 -13.66 4.54 38.21
N GLY A 56 -12.74 3.74 37.65
CA GLY A 56 -12.20 2.53 38.31
C GLY A 56 -13.12 1.30 38.29
N SER A 57 -14.25 1.34 37.60
CA SER A 57 -15.17 0.20 37.47
C SER A 57 -14.91 -0.64 36.20
N ASP A 58 -15.23 -1.94 36.26
CA ASP A 58 -15.18 -2.82 35.08
C ASP A 58 -16.09 -2.32 33.94
N ILE A 59 -17.16 -1.59 34.27
CA ILE A 59 -18.11 -0.99 33.31
C ILE A 59 -17.40 -0.02 32.36
N SER A 60 -16.43 0.77 32.84
CA SER A 60 -15.67 1.70 31.99
C SER A 60 -14.88 0.95 30.92
N ASN A 61 -14.22 -0.15 31.30
CA ASN A 61 -13.48 -1.01 30.36
C ASN A 61 -14.41 -1.63 29.31
N TYR A 62 -15.60 -2.10 29.71
CA TYR A 62 -16.60 -2.60 28.77
C TYR A 62 -17.04 -1.55 27.76
N ILE A 63 -17.32 -0.32 28.21
CA ILE A 63 -17.76 0.76 27.34
C ILE A 63 -16.63 1.18 26.36
N ILE A 64 -15.39 1.26 26.82
CA ILE A 64 -14.24 1.59 25.95
C ILE A 64 -14.03 0.51 24.87
N ASN A 65 -14.13 -0.76 25.26
CA ASN A 65 -14.03 -1.88 24.30
C ASN A 65 -15.20 -1.89 23.32
N LEU A 66 -16.43 -1.60 23.80
CA LEU A 66 -17.60 -1.45 22.95
C LEU A 66 -17.43 -0.28 21.98
N ALA A 67 -16.87 0.84 22.42
CA ALA A 67 -16.57 1.99 21.57
C ALA A 67 -15.61 1.61 20.43
N ALA A 68 -14.52 0.91 20.75
CA ALA A 68 -13.58 0.42 19.73
C ALA A 68 -14.26 -0.53 18.72
N LEU A 69 -15.12 -1.44 19.19
CA LEU A 69 -15.89 -2.35 18.33
C LEU A 69 -16.88 -1.58 17.45
N LEU A 70 -17.66 -0.65 18.01
CA LEU A 70 -18.66 0.14 17.28
C LEU A 70 -18.03 1.01 16.20
N PHE A 71 -16.80 1.48 16.40
CA PHE A 71 -16.06 2.22 15.39
C PHE A 71 -15.62 1.35 14.20
N ILE A 72 -15.20 0.10 14.45
CA ILE A 72 -14.66 -0.81 13.43
C ILE A 72 -15.76 -1.62 12.73
N LEU A 73 -16.80 -2.03 13.46
CA LEU A 73 -17.88 -2.90 12.98
C LEU A 73 -18.50 -2.44 11.64
N PRO A 74 -18.76 -1.15 11.40
CA PRO A 74 -19.32 -0.67 10.14
C PRO A 74 -18.47 -1.02 8.91
N PHE A 75 -17.14 -1.14 9.03
CA PHE A 75 -16.29 -1.53 7.91
C PHE A 75 -16.60 -2.94 7.41
N PHE A 76 -16.92 -3.86 8.33
CA PHE A 76 -17.32 -5.23 7.98
C PHE A 76 -18.72 -5.26 7.35
N LEU A 77 -19.64 -4.42 7.87
CA LEU A 77 -21.03 -4.38 7.41
C LEU A 77 -21.19 -3.67 6.07
N PHE A 78 -20.59 -2.51 5.88
CA PHE A 78 -20.98 -1.60 4.80
C PHE A 78 -19.92 -1.42 3.70
N SER A 79 -18.66 -1.82 3.91
CA SER A 79 -17.60 -1.56 2.91
C SER A 79 -17.93 -2.15 1.55
N ALA A 80 -18.49 -3.37 1.48
CA ALA A 80 -18.79 -4.00 0.19
C ALA A 80 -19.83 -3.21 -0.62
N THR A 81 -20.91 -2.75 0.03
CA THR A 81 -21.93 -1.87 -0.57
C THR A 81 -21.35 -0.51 -0.91
N ALA A 82 -20.51 0.06 -0.04
CA ALA A 82 -19.81 1.32 -0.29
C ALA A 82 -18.92 1.25 -1.53
N GLY A 83 -18.22 0.13 -1.75
CA GLY A 83 -17.42 -0.10 -2.95
C GLY A 83 -18.25 -0.08 -4.24
N GLN A 84 -19.45 -0.67 -4.22
CA GLN A 84 -20.36 -0.59 -5.37
C GLN A 84 -20.85 0.84 -5.62
N ILE A 85 -21.20 1.57 -4.55
CA ILE A 85 -21.64 2.97 -4.65
C ILE A 85 -20.51 3.83 -5.22
N ALA A 86 -19.26 3.61 -4.77
CA ALA A 86 -18.06 4.32 -5.23
C ALA A 86 -17.70 4.06 -6.69
N ASP A 87 -18.02 2.88 -7.23
CA ASP A 87 -17.87 2.61 -8.66
C ASP A 87 -19.05 3.16 -9.49
N ARG A 88 -20.26 3.21 -8.92
CA ARG A 88 -21.48 3.69 -9.62
C ARG A 88 -21.55 5.21 -9.78
N PHE A 89 -21.08 5.97 -8.80
CA PHE A 89 -21.19 7.42 -8.78
C PHE A 89 -19.82 8.10 -8.85
N GLY A 90 -19.79 9.37 -9.25
CA GLY A 90 -18.58 10.17 -9.21
C GLY A 90 -18.03 10.31 -7.78
N LYS A 91 -16.80 9.88 -7.57
CA LYS A 91 -16.10 9.84 -6.28
C LYS A 91 -16.07 11.21 -5.59
N ALA A 92 -15.73 12.29 -6.30
CA ALA A 92 -15.72 13.63 -5.72
C ALA A 92 -17.08 14.07 -5.15
N GLY A 93 -18.17 13.77 -5.86
CA GLY A 93 -19.54 14.06 -5.40
C GLY A 93 -19.93 13.23 -4.17
N LEU A 94 -19.51 11.96 -4.12
CA LEU A 94 -19.70 11.12 -2.94
C LEU A 94 -18.92 11.65 -1.74
N ILE A 95 -17.66 12.05 -1.92
CA ILE A 95 -16.84 12.62 -0.83
C ILE A 95 -17.57 13.81 -0.19
N ARG A 96 -18.07 14.76 -1.00
CA ARG A 96 -18.79 15.94 -0.50
C ARG A 96 -20.04 15.55 0.31
N LYS A 97 -20.82 14.59 -0.17
CA LYS A 97 -22.02 14.10 0.55
C LYS A 97 -21.66 13.42 1.87
N ILE A 98 -20.62 12.59 1.86
CA ILE A 98 -20.12 11.90 3.05
C ILE A 98 -19.62 12.91 4.09
N LYS A 99 -18.83 13.91 3.67
CA LYS A 99 -18.34 14.97 4.57
C LYS A 99 -19.45 15.89 5.08
N LEU A 100 -20.49 16.12 4.30
CA LEU A 100 -21.70 16.81 4.79
C LEU A 100 -22.41 15.98 5.87
N GLY A 101 -22.51 14.66 5.68
CA GLY A 101 -23.02 13.74 6.70
C GLY A 101 -22.20 13.76 7.98
N GLU A 102 -20.87 13.86 7.88
CA GLU A 102 -19.97 13.98 9.04
C GLU A 102 -20.27 15.20 9.90
N ILE A 103 -20.61 16.35 9.30
CA ILE A 103 -21.06 17.53 10.06
C ILE A 103 -22.33 17.20 10.86
N GLY A 104 -23.30 16.52 10.24
CA GLY A 104 -24.50 16.06 10.93
C GLY A 104 -24.19 15.13 12.12
N ILE A 105 -23.26 14.19 11.94
CA ILE A 105 -22.81 13.29 13.01
C ILE A 105 -22.12 14.08 14.12
N MET A 106 -21.29 15.08 13.80
CA MET A 106 -20.63 15.92 14.80
C MET A 106 -21.59 16.86 15.55
N LEU A 107 -22.65 17.33 14.89
CA LEU A 107 -23.71 18.08 15.56
C LEU A 107 -24.47 17.18 16.56
N LEU A 108 -24.76 15.93 16.17
CA LEU A 108 -25.35 14.94 17.07
C LEU A 108 -24.41 14.58 18.23
N ALA A 109 -23.10 14.47 17.97
CA ALA A 109 -22.10 14.27 18.99
C ALA A 109 -22.05 15.45 19.98
N GLY A 110 -22.12 16.69 19.48
CA GLY A 110 -22.23 17.88 20.30
C GLY A 110 -23.47 17.88 21.19
N ALA A 111 -24.63 17.47 20.66
CA ALA A 111 -25.83 17.24 21.46
C ALA A 111 -25.63 16.12 22.49
N GLY A 112 -24.94 15.03 22.14
CA GLY A 112 -24.60 13.94 23.04
C GLY A 112 -23.71 14.37 24.22
N PHE A 113 -22.73 15.22 23.97
CA PHE A 113 -21.89 15.80 25.02
C PHE A 113 -22.67 16.78 25.90
N TYR A 114 -23.53 17.62 25.31
CA TYR A 114 -24.38 18.55 26.05
C TYR A 114 -25.39 17.82 26.96
N LEU A 115 -25.97 16.72 26.47
CA LEU A 115 -26.96 15.91 27.20
C LEU A 115 -26.33 14.87 28.13
N ASP A 116 -25.00 14.74 28.16
CA ASP A 116 -24.27 13.70 28.90
C ASP A 116 -24.74 12.27 28.57
N SER A 117 -25.09 12.03 27.29
CA SER A 117 -25.66 10.76 26.84
C SER A 117 -24.60 9.86 26.21
N ILE A 118 -24.00 8.98 27.02
CA ILE A 118 -23.06 7.95 26.53
C ILE A 118 -23.67 7.12 25.39
N PRO A 119 -24.93 6.62 25.46
CA PRO A 119 -25.52 5.87 24.36
C PRO A 119 -25.56 6.65 23.04
N LEU A 120 -25.88 7.96 23.10
CA LEU A 120 -25.89 8.82 21.92
C LEU A 120 -24.48 9.02 21.36
N LEU A 121 -23.48 9.18 22.22
CA LEU A 121 -22.07 9.32 21.81
C LEU A 121 -21.52 8.02 21.20
N LEU A 122 -21.87 6.86 21.76
CA LEU A 122 -21.56 5.54 21.18
C LEU A 122 -22.26 5.33 19.83
N LEU A 123 -23.52 5.78 19.69
CA LEU A 123 -24.22 5.76 18.42
C LEU A 123 -23.53 6.68 17.38
N CYS A 124 -23.08 7.86 17.78
CA CYS A 124 -22.29 8.74 16.92
C CYS A 124 -20.98 8.08 16.49
N LEU A 125 -20.32 7.33 17.38
CA LEU A 125 -19.11 6.59 17.05
C LEU A 125 -19.36 5.48 16.01
N PHE A 126 -20.50 4.79 16.10
CA PHE A 126 -20.94 3.86 15.06
C PHE A 126 -21.22 4.56 13.72
N PHE A 127 -21.87 5.74 13.75
CA PHE A 127 -22.10 6.52 12.53
C PHE A 127 -20.80 7.07 11.93
N MET A 128 -19.82 7.43 12.76
CA MET A 128 -18.48 7.77 12.29
C MET A 128 -17.78 6.59 11.62
N GLY A 129 -17.81 5.41 12.23
CA GLY A 129 -17.32 4.19 11.58
C GLY A 129 -18.03 3.92 10.25
N THR A 130 -19.35 4.17 10.19
CA THR A 130 -20.14 4.03 8.96
C THR A 130 -19.69 5.02 7.89
N GLN A 131 -19.58 6.30 8.22
CA GLN A 131 -19.05 7.34 7.34
C GLN A 131 -17.67 6.96 6.79
N SER A 132 -16.76 6.51 7.66
CA SER A 132 -15.41 6.08 7.29
C SER A 132 -15.40 4.81 6.43
N SER A 133 -16.33 3.87 6.66
CA SER A 133 -16.53 2.70 5.80
C SER A 133 -16.96 3.07 4.38
N PHE A 134 -17.73 4.15 4.21
CA PHE A 134 -18.11 4.66 2.90
C PHE A 134 -16.99 5.46 2.24
N PHE A 135 -16.21 6.20 3.03
CA PHE A 135 -15.09 6.99 2.55
C PHE A 135 -13.88 6.15 2.14
N GLY A 136 -13.59 5.05 2.85
CA GLY A 136 -12.42 4.20 2.65
C GLY A 136 -12.22 3.69 1.22
N PRO A 137 -13.22 3.07 0.57
CA PRO A 137 -13.14 2.64 -0.83
C PRO A 137 -12.84 3.80 -1.78
N ILE A 138 -13.38 4.98 -1.51
CA ILE A 138 -13.20 6.19 -2.32
C ILE A 138 -11.79 6.75 -2.14
N LYS A 139 -11.31 6.82 -0.88
CA LYS A 139 -9.98 7.32 -0.48
C LYS A 139 -8.87 6.74 -1.35
N TYR A 140 -8.79 5.42 -1.48
CA TYR A 140 -7.70 4.79 -2.24
C TYR A 140 -8.01 4.61 -3.73
N SER A 141 -9.29 4.62 -4.15
CA SER A 141 -9.64 4.44 -5.56
C SER A 141 -9.60 5.73 -6.39
N ILE A 142 -9.71 6.90 -5.76
CA ILE A 142 -9.60 8.22 -6.42
C ILE A 142 -8.14 8.60 -6.74
N ILE A 143 -7.16 8.09 -5.98
CA ILE A 143 -5.74 8.43 -6.14
C ILE A 143 -5.27 8.18 -7.59
N PRO A 144 -5.49 7.00 -8.21
CA PRO A 144 -5.05 6.76 -9.57
C PRO A 144 -5.94 7.40 -10.65
N GLU A 145 -7.02 8.09 -10.27
CA GLU A 145 -7.80 8.94 -11.19
C GLU A 145 -7.23 10.35 -11.27
N HIS A 146 -6.56 10.81 -10.21
CA HIS A 146 -5.99 12.16 -10.14
C HIS A 146 -4.47 12.20 -10.35
N LEU A 147 -3.77 11.08 -10.10
CA LEU A 147 -2.33 10.99 -10.15
C LEU A 147 -1.85 10.10 -11.29
N GLU A 148 -0.68 10.43 -11.83
CA GLU A 148 0.02 9.55 -12.76
C GLU A 148 0.58 8.33 -12.03
N GLN A 149 0.86 7.25 -12.78
CA GLN A 149 1.41 6.01 -12.23
C GLN A 149 2.71 6.22 -11.43
N LYS A 150 3.57 7.14 -11.87
CA LYS A 150 4.83 7.52 -11.20
C LYS A 150 4.61 8.30 -9.89
N GLU A 151 3.43 8.89 -9.73
CA GLU A 151 3.06 9.68 -8.56
C GLU A 151 2.31 8.82 -7.52
N LEU A 152 1.96 7.56 -7.84
CA LEU A 152 1.18 6.70 -6.94
C LEU A 152 1.90 6.39 -5.63
N ILE A 153 3.22 6.13 -5.66
CA ILE A 153 3.96 5.91 -4.42
C ILE A 153 3.97 7.17 -3.56
N GLY A 154 4.32 8.33 -4.13
CA GLY A 154 4.33 9.61 -3.39
C GLY A 154 2.94 9.99 -2.86
N GLY A 155 1.89 9.80 -3.66
CA GLY A 155 0.51 10.03 -3.24
C GLY A 155 0.08 9.14 -2.07
N ASN A 156 0.38 7.84 -2.13
CA ASN A 156 0.10 6.92 -1.02
C ASN A 156 0.96 7.23 0.20
N ALA A 157 2.25 7.55 0.03
CA ALA A 157 3.14 7.94 1.11
C ALA A 157 2.62 9.17 1.88
N LEU A 158 2.15 10.19 1.17
CA LEU A 158 1.53 11.37 1.77
C LEU A 158 0.24 11.00 2.50
N VAL A 159 -0.66 10.23 1.87
CA VAL A 159 -1.92 9.84 2.50
C VAL A 159 -1.69 9.02 3.78
N GLU A 160 -0.77 8.06 3.77
CA GLU A 160 -0.44 7.24 4.94
C GLU A 160 0.20 8.09 6.04
N SER A 161 1.28 8.83 5.73
CA SER A 161 1.93 9.71 6.71
C SER A 161 0.97 10.75 7.30
N GLY A 162 0.10 11.34 6.48
CA GLY A 162 -0.94 12.26 6.91
C GLY A 162 -1.98 11.59 7.82
N THR A 163 -2.38 10.35 7.53
CA THR A 163 -3.31 9.58 8.37
C THR A 163 -2.70 9.31 9.76
N PHE A 164 -1.46 8.84 9.83
CA PHE A 164 -0.78 8.58 11.11
C PHE A 164 -0.52 9.86 11.91
N MET A 165 -0.14 10.95 11.22
CA MET A 165 0.00 12.26 11.86
C MET A 165 -1.35 12.76 12.42
N ALA A 166 -2.44 12.60 11.67
CA ALA A 166 -3.78 12.95 12.11
C ALA A 166 -4.23 12.13 13.33
N ILE A 167 -3.92 10.83 13.38
CA ILE A 167 -4.18 9.97 14.54
C ILE A 167 -3.43 10.49 15.77
N LEU A 168 -2.14 10.79 15.64
CA LEU A 168 -1.30 11.29 16.72
C LEU A 168 -1.83 12.62 17.26
N LEU A 169 -1.96 13.61 16.37
CA LEU A 169 -2.44 14.94 16.73
C LEU A 169 -3.84 14.88 17.33
N GLY A 170 -4.73 14.04 16.79
CA GLY A 170 -6.10 13.90 17.27
C GLY A 170 -6.17 13.27 18.66
N THR A 171 -5.33 12.26 18.91
CA THR A 171 -5.20 11.64 20.23
C THR A 171 -4.69 12.64 21.27
N MET A 172 -3.64 13.41 20.92
CA MET A 172 -3.09 14.44 21.80
C MET A 172 -4.10 15.56 22.06
N LEU A 173 -4.74 16.08 21.02
CA LEU A 173 -5.70 17.16 21.14
C LEU A 173 -6.93 16.70 21.94
N GLY A 174 -7.47 15.51 21.69
CA GLY A 174 -8.61 15.00 22.45
C GLY A 174 -8.33 14.91 23.96
N GLY A 175 -7.16 14.41 24.35
CA GLY A 175 -6.77 14.39 25.76
C GLY A 175 -6.52 15.77 26.35
N PHE A 176 -5.90 16.67 25.59
CA PHE A 176 -5.66 18.04 26.00
C PHE A 176 -6.95 18.82 26.25
N LEU A 177 -7.93 18.72 25.34
CA LEU A 177 -9.21 19.42 25.46
C LEU A 177 -9.97 18.99 26.71
N VAL A 178 -9.92 17.71 27.06
CA VAL A 178 -10.55 17.19 28.28
C VAL A 178 -9.79 17.58 29.55
N GLY A 179 -8.46 17.67 29.49
CA GLY A 179 -7.61 17.95 30.65
C GLY A 179 -7.53 19.42 31.09
N VAL A 180 -7.73 20.38 30.17
CA VAL A 180 -7.51 21.82 30.46
C VAL A 180 -8.81 22.58 30.75
N ALA A 181 -9.94 22.13 30.23
CA ALA A 181 -11.16 22.92 30.25
C ALA A 181 -12.08 22.57 31.42
N SER A 182 -12.55 23.59 32.13
CA SER A 182 -13.63 23.48 33.12
C SER A 182 -14.95 23.00 32.49
N ASP A 183 -15.18 23.34 31.21
CA ASP A 183 -16.24 22.79 30.37
C ASP A 183 -15.65 22.07 29.14
N ALA A 184 -15.00 20.94 29.42
CA ALA A 184 -14.42 20.07 28.39
C ALA A 184 -15.40 19.66 27.29
N ARG A 185 -16.68 19.46 27.64
CA ARG A 185 -17.71 18.94 26.74
C ARG A 185 -18.07 19.96 25.66
N ALA A 186 -18.28 21.22 26.03
CA ALA A 186 -18.55 22.28 25.07
C ALA A 186 -17.35 22.50 24.13
N LEU A 187 -16.13 22.52 24.67
CA LEU A 187 -14.92 22.75 23.89
C LEU A 187 -14.65 21.63 22.88
N VAL A 188 -14.81 20.37 23.30
CA VAL A 188 -14.71 19.21 22.40
C VAL A 188 -15.76 19.32 21.30
N SER A 189 -17.01 19.63 21.64
CA SER A 189 -18.12 19.75 20.68
C SER A 189 -17.83 20.79 19.59
N VAL A 190 -17.43 22.01 19.98
CA VAL A 190 -17.07 23.08 19.03
C VAL A 190 -15.90 22.66 18.14
N THR A 191 -14.89 22.02 18.73
CA THR A 191 -13.70 21.58 17.99
C THR A 191 -14.06 20.55 16.92
N VAL A 192 -14.79 19.50 17.26
CA VAL A 192 -15.10 18.43 16.31
C VAL A 192 -16.04 18.88 15.19
N ILE A 193 -16.97 19.79 15.49
CA ILE A 193 -17.83 20.43 14.48
C ILE A 193 -16.99 21.31 13.54
N ALA A 194 -16.06 22.11 14.09
CA ALA A 194 -15.18 22.96 13.29
C ALA A 194 -14.27 22.14 12.36
N LEU A 195 -13.68 21.04 12.85
CA LEU A 195 -12.85 20.15 12.05
C LEU A 195 -13.64 19.45 10.94
N ALA A 196 -14.87 18.99 11.22
CA ALA A 196 -15.77 18.47 10.19
C ALA A 196 -16.10 19.52 9.13
N GLY A 197 -16.34 20.76 9.54
CA GLY A 197 -16.54 21.91 8.65
C GLY A 197 -15.35 22.17 7.74
N LEU A 198 -14.13 22.21 8.29
CA LEU A 198 -12.89 22.37 7.51
C LEU A 198 -12.70 21.24 6.50
N GLY A 199 -12.95 19.99 6.91
CA GLY A 199 -12.90 18.83 6.02
C GLY A 199 -13.95 18.89 4.91
N TYR A 200 -15.14 19.41 5.18
CA TYR A 200 -16.16 19.63 4.15
C TYR A 200 -15.75 20.75 3.19
N LEU A 201 -15.27 21.89 3.70
CA LEU A 201 -14.81 23.00 2.88
C LEU A 201 -13.65 22.59 1.95
N SER A 202 -12.69 21.82 2.43
CA SER A 202 -11.62 21.27 1.57
C SER A 202 -12.17 20.31 0.51
N SER A 203 -13.25 19.58 0.81
CA SER A 203 -13.85 18.63 -0.14
C SER A 203 -14.53 19.28 -1.34
N LEU A 204 -14.96 20.55 -1.20
CA LEU A 204 -15.58 21.32 -2.29
C LEU A 204 -14.59 21.59 -3.42
N GLN A 205 -13.30 21.68 -3.10
CA GLN A 205 -12.23 21.96 -4.06
C GLN A 205 -11.69 20.71 -4.76
N ILE A 206 -12.13 19.50 -4.36
CA ILE A 206 -11.74 18.25 -5.03
C ILE A 206 -12.31 18.26 -6.45
N PRO A 207 -11.48 18.08 -7.51
CA PRO A 207 -11.96 18.03 -8.88
C PRO A 207 -12.99 16.93 -9.11
N SER A 208 -13.93 17.16 -10.02
CA SER A 208 -14.96 16.19 -10.36
C SER A 208 -14.37 14.97 -11.07
N THR A 209 -14.88 13.79 -10.72
CA THR A 209 -14.52 12.49 -11.32
C THR A 209 -15.73 11.87 -11.98
N ALA A 210 -15.55 11.24 -13.14
CA ALA A 210 -16.60 10.43 -13.75
C ALA A 210 -16.90 9.18 -12.91
N ALA A 211 -18.10 8.64 -13.06
CA ALA A 211 -18.43 7.33 -12.49
C ALA A 211 -17.70 6.23 -13.28
N ALA A 212 -17.11 5.27 -12.58
CA ALA A 212 -16.36 4.18 -13.22
C ALA A 212 -17.30 3.19 -13.94
N VAL A 213 -18.47 2.91 -13.36
CA VAL A 213 -19.51 2.03 -13.91
C VAL A 213 -20.91 2.60 -13.61
N PRO A 214 -21.39 3.61 -14.37
CA PRO A 214 -22.69 4.25 -14.12
C PRO A 214 -23.88 3.29 -14.11
N SER A 215 -23.79 2.21 -14.89
CA SER A 215 -24.81 1.17 -15.05
C SER A 215 -24.85 0.14 -13.92
N LEU A 216 -23.92 0.19 -12.96
CA LEU A 216 -23.83 -0.78 -11.88
C LEU A 216 -25.10 -0.73 -11.00
N LYS A 217 -25.70 -1.90 -10.74
CA LYS A 217 -26.82 -2.02 -9.79
C LYS A 217 -26.27 -2.27 -8.38
N VAL A 218 -26.51 -1.33 -7.47
CA VAL A 218 -26.13 -1.47 -6.06
C VAL A 218 -27.02 -2.51 -5.40
N ARG A 219 -26.39 -3.48 -4.74
CA ARG A 219 -27.05 -4.49 -3.92
C ARG A 219 -26.96 -4.08 -2.45
N TRP A 220 -28.12 -4.07 -1.80
CA TRP A 220 -28.28 -3.57 -0.44
C TRP A 220 -28.23 -4.66 0.63
N ASN A 221 -27.93 -5.91 0.28
CA ASN A 221 -27.70 -6.96 1.25
C ASN A 221 -26.20 -7.00 1.63
N PRO A 222 -25.80 -6.38 2.75
CA PRO A 222 -24.40 -6.25 3.13
C PRO A 222 -23.72 -7.59 3.36
N ALA A 223 -24.39 -8.54 4.01
CA ALA A 223 -23.82 -9.84 4.34
C ALA A 223 -23.48 -10.65 3.08
N VAL A 224 -24.45 -10.76 2.16
CA VAL A 224 -24.25 -11.47 0.89
C VAL A 224 -23.18 -10.78 0.04
N GLU A 225 -23.17 -9.44 0.02
CA GLU A 225 -22.20 -8.71 -0.78
C GLU A 225 -20.78 -8.78 -0.19
N THR A 226 -20.64 -8.78 1.13
CA THR A 226 -19.36 -8.99 1.82
C THR A 226 -18.77 -10.35 1.46
N VAL A 227 -19.55 -11.44 1.58
CA VAL A 227 -19.08 -12.79 1.21
C VAL A 227 -18.71 -12.84 -0.28
N ARG A 228 -19.55 -12.29 -1.15
CA ARG A 228 -19.31 -12.27 -2.59
C ARG A 228 -18.06 -11.48 -2.96
N ASN A 229 -17.84 -10.32 -2.34
CA ASN A 229 -16.69 -9.47 -2.60
C ASN A 229 -15.40 -10.16 -2.16
N VAL A 230 -15.36 -10.73 -0.94
CA VAL A 230 -14.21 -11.49 -0.46
C VAL A 230 -13.94 -12.72 -1.33
N ALA A 231 -14.97 -13.43 -1.79
CA ALA A 231 -14.82 -14.56 -2.71
C ALA A 231 -14.27 -14.12 -4.08
N ALA A 232 -14.69 -12.95 -4.58
CA ALA A 232 -14.16 -12.39 -5.82
C ALA A 232 -12.69 -11.98 -5.67
N LEU A 233 -12.32 -11.36 -4.54
CA LEU A 233 -10.94 -10.96 -4.25
C LEU A 233 -9.94 -12.11 -4.36
N ARG A 234 -10.30 -13.31 -3.88
CA ARG A 234 -9.43 -14.50 -3.96
C ARG A 234 -9.06 -14.90 -5.40
N LYS A 235 -9.82 -14.44 -6.39
CA LYS A 235 -9.57 -14.70 -7.82
C LYS A 235 -8.61 -13.69 -8.46
N HIS A 236 -8.26 -12.58 -7.79
CA HIS A 236 -7.42 -11.51 -8.34
C HIS A 236 -5.89 -11.76 -8.23
N GLY A 237 -5.44 -13.02 -8.29
CA GLY A 237 -4.01 -13.37 -8.36
C GLY A 237 -3.16 -12.69 -7.27
N SER A 238 -2.12 -11.93 -7.67
CA SER A 238 -1.26 -11.17 -6.72
C SER A 238 -2.01 -10.19 -5.84
N VAL A 239 -3.08 -9.55 -6.34
CA VAL A 239 -3.76 -8.46 -5.62
C VAL A 239 -4.30 -8.97 -4.29
N PHE A 240 -4.79 -10.21 -4.26
CA PHE A 240 -5.25 -10.86 -3.03
C PHE A 240 -4.13 -10.93 -1.98
N PHE A 241 -2.91 -11.28 -2.38
CA PHE A 241 -1.76 -11.36 -1.48
C PHE A 241 -1.26 -9.99 -1.04
N PHE A 242 -1.38 -8.96 -1.88
CA PHE A 242 -1.10 -7.58 -1.46
C PHE A 242 -2.08 -7.12 -0.39
N ILE A 243 -3.37 -7.41 -0.58
CA ILE A 243 -4.42 -7.15 0.41
C ILE A 243 -4.15 -7.93 1.70
N LEU A 244 -3.79 -9.21 1.61
CA LEU A 244 -3.44 -10.01 2.79
C LEU A 244 -2.25 -9.39 3.55
N GLY A 245 -1.25 -8.89 2.83
CA GLY A 245 -0.13 -8.16 3.41
C GLY A 245 -0.57 -6.88 4.13
N ILE A 246 -1.48 -6.10 3.54
CA ILE A 246 -2.07 -4.90 4.16
C ILE A 246 -2.85 -5.29 5.42
N SER A 247 -3.73 -6.30 5.34
CA SER A 247 -4.52 -6.76 6.48
C SER A 247 -3.63 -7.27 7.62
N TRP A 248 -2.52 -7.94 7.30
CA TRP A 248 -1.53 -8.36 8.28
C TRP A 248 -0.84 -7.18 8.99
N PHE A 249 -0.52 -6.11 8.25
CA PHE A 249 -0.01 -4.88 8.88
C PHE A 249 -1.02 -4.28 9.87
N TRP A 250 -2.31 -4.28 9.54
CA TRP A 250 -3.36 -3.84 10.48
C TRP A 250 -3.53 -4.76 11.68
N PHE A 251 -3.33 -6.08 11.52
CA PHE A 251 -3.26 -7.02 12.64
C PHE A 251 -2.13 -6.63 13.61
N LEU A 252 -0.90 -6.46 13.10
CA LEU A 252 0.25 -6.06 13.91
C LEU A 252 0.02 -4.70 14.57
N GLY A 253 -0.41 -3.70 13.80
CA GLY A 253 -0.70 -2.37 14.29
C GLY A 253 -1.74 -2.39 15.41
N ALA A 254 -2.83 -3.14 15.26
CA ALA A 254 -3.83 -3.31 16.31
C ALA A 254 -3.26 -4.00 17.56
N THR A 255 -2.40 -5.01 17.41
CA THR A 255 -1.75 -5.69 18.54
C THR A 255 -0.89 -4.70 19.33
N TYR A 256 0.03 -3.98 18.66
CA TYR A 256 0.92 -3.03 19.30
C TYR A 256 0.16 -1.85 19.93
N LEU A 257 -0.70 -1.18 19.16
CA LEU A 257 -1.39 0.03 19.63
C LEU A 257 -2.35 -0.23 20.79
N THR A 258 -3.09 -1.35 20.75
CA THR A 258 -4.05 -1.69 21.81
C THR A 258 -3.35 -2.01 23.12
N GLN A 259 -2.19 -2.68 23.06
CA GLN A 259 -1.47 -3.09 24.26
C GLN A 259 -0.43 -2.07 24.71
N LEU A 260 -0.11 -1.04 23.92
CA LEU A 260 0.91 -0.05 24.26
C LEU A 260 0.71 0.60 25.64
N PRO A 261 -0.51 1.00 26.07
CA PRO A 261 -0.72 1.55 27.41
C PRO A 261 -0.42 0.54 28.54
N ASN A 262 -0.79 -0.73 28.33
CA ASN A 262 -0.52 -1.78 29.31
C ASN A 262 0.95 -2.22 29.27
N PHE A 263 1.59 -2.20 28.10
CA PHE A 263 3.02 -2.46 27.94
C PHE A 263 3.84 -1.45 28.74
N THR A 264 3.60 -0.14 28.58
CA THR A 264 4.33 0.88 29.34
C THR A 264 4.05 0.77 30.84
N ARG A 265 2.79 0.57 31.25
CA ARG A 265 2.42 0.53 32.67
C ARG A 265 2.91 -0.73 33.37
N LEU A 266 2.63 -1.91 32.80
CA LEU A 266 2.84 -3.20 33.44
C LEU A 266 4.22 -3.81 33.15
N ALA A 267 4.75 -3.61 31.93
CA ALA A 267 6.05 -4.17 31.57
C ALA A 267 7.22 -3.20 31.84
N LEU A 268 7.01 -1.89 31.67
CA LEU A 268 8.08 -0.89 31.85
C LEU A 268 7.96 -0.06 33.14
N GLY A 269 6.82 -0.11 33.84
CA GLY A 269 6.59 0.70 35.03
C GLY A 269 6.59 2.21 34.72
N ALA A 270 6.03 2.62 33.58
CA ALA A 270 6.02 4.01 33.12
C ALA A 270 4.59 4.58 33.01
N ASN A 271 4.46 5.89 33.16
CA ASN A 271 3.16 6.57 33.16
C ASN A 271 2.64 6.89 31.74
N ALA A 272 1.46 7.53 31.68
CA ALA A 272 0.79 7.87 30.42
C ALA A 272 1.60 8.80 29.49
N GLN A 273 2.53 9.60 30.01
CA GLN A 273 3.36 10.47 29.17
C GLN A 273 4.29 9.64 28.26
N VAL A 274 4.79 8.50 28.75
CA VAL A 274 5.61 7.58 27.97
C VAL A 274 4.78 6.87 26.89
N VAL A 275 3.51 6.56 27.16
CA VAL A 275 2.58 6.04 26.14
C VAL A 275 2.45 7.03 24.98
N THR A 276 2.17 8.30 25.28
CA THR A 276 2.04 9.35 24.26
C THR A 276 3.35 9.53 23.49
N PHE A 277 4.49 9.47 24.16
CA PHE A 277 5.80 9.55 23.52
C PHE A 277 6.06 8.38 22.57
N PHE A 278 5.74 7.15 22.97
CA PHE A 278 5.87 5.97 22.10
C PHE A 278 4.92 6.01 20.90
N LEU A 279 3.67 6.46 21.09
CA LEU A 279 2.74 6.69 19.98
C LEU A 279 3.31 7.73 19.01
N ALA A 280 3.92 8.81 19.52
CA ALA A 280 4.56 9.81 18.69
C ALA A 280 5.74 9.23 17.89
N LEU A 281 6.64 8.49 18.54
CA LEU A 281 7.76 7.82 17.86
C LEU A 281 7.29 6.87 16.77
N LEU A 282 6.26 6.06 17.05
CA LEU A 282 5.69 5.14 16.07
C LEU A 282 5.10 5.89 14.86
N CYS A 283 4.30 6.94 15.10
CA CYS A 283 3.69 7.73 14.02
C CYS A 283 4.73 8.50 13.19
N VAL A 284 5.73 9.08 13.84
CA VAL A 284 6.85 9.74 13.15
C VAL A 284 7.66 8.72 12.35
N GLY A 285 7.91 7.54 12.92
CA GLY A 285 8.53 6.42 12.23
C GLY A 285 7.79 6.08 10.95
N ILE A 286 6.48 5.83 11.02
CA ILE A 286 5.66 5.50 9.84
C ILE A 286 5.69 6.64 8.81
N GLY A 287 5.64 7.90 9.24
CA GLY A 287 5.82 9.05 8.38
C GLY A 287 7.16 9.05 7.64
N VAL A 288 8.26 8.89 8.36
CA VAL A 288 9.62 8.83 7.79
C VAL A 288 9.76 7.65 6.83
N GLY A 289 9.30 6.46 7.23
CA GLY A 289 9.32 5.26 6.39
C GLY A 289 8.51 5.41 5.10
N SER A 290 7.34 6.03 5.19
CA SER A 290 6.47 6.30 4.03
C SER A 290 7.17 7.26 3.05
N LEU A 291 7.77 8.34 3.55
CA LEU A 291 8.48 9.30 2.71
C LEU A 291 9.78 8.72 2.13
N LEU A 292 10.47 7.84 2.88
CA LEU A 292 11.67 7.14 2.44
C LEU A 292 11.33 6.15 1.32
N CYS A 293 10.16 5.49 1.38
CA CYS A 293 9.69 4.58 0.34
C CYS A 293 9.67 5.24 -1.04
N GLU A 294 9.22 6.50 -1.17
CA GLU A 294 9.22 7.22 -2.44
C GLU A 294 10.64 7.47 -2.97
N ARG A 295 11.56 7.86 -2.08
CA ARG A 295 12.96 8.10 -2.45
C ARG A 295 13.65 6.80 -2.90
N LEU A 296 13.43 5.72 -2.17
CA LEU A 296 14.01 4.41 -2.44
C LEU A 296 13.42 3.74 -3.69
N SER A 297 12.18 4.04 -4.02
CA SER A 297 11.51 3.46 -5.20
C SER A 297 11.79 4.21 -6.50
N ASN A 298 12.54 5.31 -6.46
CA ASN A 298 12.80 6.19 -7.59
C ASN A 298 11.53 6.57 -8.37
N ARG A 299 10.41 6.83 -7.66
CA ARG A 299 9.09 7.15 -8.22
C ARG A 299 8.48 6.06 -9.12
N SER A 300 9.01 4.85 -9.08
CA SER A 300 8.40 3.66 -9.66
C SER A 300 7.74 2.83 -8.57
N ILE A 301 6.83 1.91 -8.93
CA ILE A 301 6.23 1.02 -7.93
C ILE A 301 7.16 -0.16 -7.68
N GLU A 302 7.98 -0.07 -6.63
CA GLU A 302 9.03 -1.04 -6.34
C GLU A 302 8.63 -2.03 -5.24
N LEU A 303 8.33 -3.26 -5.64
CA LEU A 303 7.91 -4.35 -4.75
C LEU A 303 9.02 -4.81 -3.81
N GLY A 304 10.29 -4.58 -4.15
CA GLY A 304 11.44 -4.97 -3.34
C GLY A 304 11.48 -4.30 -1.97
N LEU A 305 10.76 -3.20 -1.78
CA LEU A 305 10.71 -2.54 -0.48
C LEU A 305 9.84 -3.30 0.55
N VAL A 306 8.85 -4.09 0.10
CA VAL A 306 7.93 -4.78 1.01
C VAL A 306 8.64 -5.81 1.89
N PRO A 307 9.49 -6.72 1.38
CA PRO A 307 10.19 -7.64 2.28
C PRO A 307 11.20 -6.95 3.20
N ILE A 308 11.82 -5.85 2.77
CA ILE A 308 12.70 -5.04 3.64
C ILE A 308 11.89 -4.48 4.83
N GLY A 309 10.72 -3.90 4.54
CA GLY A 309 9.74 -3.49 5.55
C GLY A 309 9.36 -4.63 6.49
N SER A 310 9.04 -5.80 5.93
CA SER A 310 8.61 -6.96 6.71
C SER A 310 9.71 -7.52 7.62
N ILE A 311 10.95 -7.62 7.12
CA ILE A 311 12.11 -8.05 7.91
C ILE A 311 12.36 -7.09 9.06
N GLY A 312 12.32 -5.77 8.81
CA GLY A 312 12.48 -4.77 9.87
C GLY A 312 11.40 -4.89 10.95
N LEU A 313 10.13 -5.06 10.56
CA LEU A 313 9.04 -5.29 11.51
C LEU A 313 9.28 -6.52 12.41
N THR A 314 9.82 -7.61 11.84
CA THR A 314 10.19 -8.80 12.63
C THR A 314 11.39 -8.54 13.53
N VAL A 315 12.48 -7.98 13.00
CA VAL A 315 13.73 -7.80 13.74
C VAL A 315 13.51 -6.88 14.94
N PHE A 316 12.93 -5.70 14.73
CA PHE A 316 12.71 -4.74 15.83
C PHE A 316 11.56 -5.15 16.75
N GLY A 317 10.59 -5.94 16.26
CA GLY A 317 9.57 -6.55 17.12
C GLY A 317 10.15 -7.62 18.06
N ILE A 318 11.11 -8.42 17.58
CA ILE A 318 11.87 -9.37 18.41
C ILE A 318 12.80 -8.62 19.35
N ASP A 319 13.51 -7.60 18.86
CA ASP A 319 14.45 -6.81 19.69
C ASP A 319 13.72 -6.10 20.83
N LEU A 320 12.51 -5.58 20.58
CA LEU A 320 11.67 -4.95 21.59
C LEU A 320 11.41 -5.88 22.79
N PHE A 321 11.23 -7.19 22.56
CA PHE A 321 11.10 -8.17 23.63
C PHE A 321 12.37 -8.26 24.47
N PHE A 322 13.54 -8.37 23.83
CA PHE A 322 14.84 -8.46 24.51
C PHE A 322 15.28 -7.14 25.15
N ALA A 323 14.82 -6.01 24.61
CA ALA A 323 15.04 -4.69 25.17
C ALA A 323 14.15 -4.41 26.39
N THR A 324 13.06 -5.17 26.57
CA THR A 324 12.14 -4.99 27.69
C THR A 324 12.74 -5.56 28.97
N THR A 325 13.05 -4.67 29.92
CA THR A 325 13.47 -5.02 31.28
C THR A 325 12.33 -4.83 32.27
N ALA A 326 12.21 -5.75 33.24
CA ALA A 326 11.19 -5.64 34.28
C ALA A 326 11.30 -4.33 35.08
N PRO A 327 10.18 -3.81 35.62
CA PRO A 327 10.19 -2.57 36.41
C PRO A 327 11.08 -2.73 37.66
N ALA A 328 11.95 -1.75 37.90
CA ALA A 328 12.84 -1.76 39.07
C ALA A 328 12.14 -1.32 40.38
N SER A 329 11.01 -0.62 40.27
CA SER A 329 10.25 -0.05 41.39
C SER A 329 8.75 -0.11 41.14
N SER A 330 7.96 0.02 42.21
CA SER A 330 6.49 0.15 42.13
C SER A 330 6.03 1.55 41.71
N GLU A 331 6.89 2.57 41.87
CA GLU A 331 6.60 3.93 41.38
C GLU A 331 6.74 4.00 39.86
N LEU A 332 5.77 4.67 39.22
CA LEU A 332 5.73 4.81 37.78
C LEU A 332 6.67 5.92 37.31
N LEU A 333 7.62 5.57 36.43
CA LEU A 333 8.56 6.49 35.81
C LEU A 333 7.82 7.54 34.97
N GLY A 334 8.18 8.80 35.20
CA GLY A 334 7.79 9.91 34.32
C GLY A 334 8.60 9.92 33.02
N LEU A 335 8.18 10.72 32.04
CA LEU A 335 8.89 10.83 30.75
C LEU A 335 10.35 11.27 30.92
N GLN A 336 10.62 12.22 31.82
CA GLN A 336 11.97 12.74 32.04
C GLN A 336 12.91 11.68 32.60
N GLU A 337 12.45 10.89 33.58
CA GLU A 337 13.21 9.79 34.17
C GLU A 337 13.41 8.67 33.15
N PHE A 338 12.36 8.36 32.39
CA PHE A 338 12.40 7.35 31.35
C PHE A 338 13.48 7.65 30.29
N ILE A 339 13.56 8.88 29.78
CA ILE A 339 14.54 9.28 28.76
C ILE A 339 15.97 9.35 29.33
N ARG A 340 16.12 9.65 30.62
CA ARG A 340 17.44 9.66 31.29
C ARG A 340 18.01 8.26 31.45
N ASN A 341 17.17 7.23 31.49
CA ASN A 341 17.64 5.85 31.58
C ASN A 341 18.21 5.39 30.21
N PRO A 342 19.50 5.01 30.12
CA PRO A 342 20.12 4.59 28.86
C PRO A 342 19.44 3.38 28.21
N SER A 343 18.86 2.45 29.00
CA SER A 343 18.20 1.26 28.45
C SER A 343 16.92 1.61 27.67
N SER A 344 16.26 2.71 28.02
CA SER A 344 15.04 3.19 27.36
C SER A 344 15.26 3.59 25.90
N TRP A 345 16.47 4.00 25.52
CA TRP A 345 16.77 4.43 24.16
C TRP A 345 16.71 3.28 23.14
N ARG A 346 17.01 2.05 23.58
CA ARG A 346 16.83 0.86 22.74
C ARG A 346 15.34 0.65 22.43
N LEU A 347 14.49 0.69 23.46
CA LEU A 347 13.03 0.62 23.30
C LEU A 347 12.48 1.74 22.40
N CYS A 348 12.96 2.98 22.58
CA CYS A 348 12.57 4.10 21.73
C CYS A 348 12.95 3.88 20.28
N SER A 349 14.16 3.33 20.04
CA SER A 349 14.66 3.00 18.71
C SER A 349 13.82 1.89 18.08
N ASP A 350 13.49 0.83 18.82
CA ASP A 350 12.66 -0.27 18.33
C ASP A 350 11.27 0.22 17.93
N ILE A 351 10.60 1.02 18.78
CA ILE A 351 9.28 1.58 18.48
C ILE A 351 9.32 2.48 17.24
N PHE A 352 10.33 3.35 17.13
CA PHE A 352 10.52 4.19 15.96
C PHE A 352 10.77 3.35 14.70
N LEU A 353 11.62 2.32 14.78
CA LEU A 353 12.01 1.48 13.65
C LEU A 353 10.88 0.54 13.22
N ILE A 354 10.10 0.00 14.15
CA ILE A 354 8.83 -0.69 13.84
C ILE A 354 7.93 0.24 13.00
N GLY A 355 7.80 1.51 13.41
CA GLY A 355 7.07 2.50 12.62
C GLY A 355 7.67 2.72 11.23
N LEU A 356 8.98 2.97 11.16
CA LEU A 356 9.71 3.21 9.91
C LEU A 356 9.56 2.07 8.92
N PHE A 357 9.83 0.84 9.35
CA PHE A 357 9.68 -0.32 8.48
C PHE A 357 8.22 -0.62 8.16
N GLY A 358 7.28 -0.27 9.05
CA GLY A 358 5.85 -0.26 8.78
C GLY A 358 5.48 0.66 7.61
N GLY A 359 6.02 1.88 7.57
CA GLY A 359 5.83 2.82 6.46
C GLY A 359 6.39 2.31 5.13
N ILE A 360 7.60 1.73 5.16
CA ILE A 360 8.23 1.10 3.98
C ILE A 360 7.42 -0.11 3.48
N TYR A 361 6.79 -0.84 4.39
CA TYR A 361 5.97 -2.00 4.07
C TYR A 361 4.61 -1.62 3.44
N ILE A 362 3.89 -0.68 4.04
CA ILE A 362 2.46 -0.46 3.74
C ILE A 362 2.21 0.35 2.46
N VAL A 363 3.03 1.37 2.19
CA VAL A 363 2.89 2.28 1.03
C VAL A 363 2.93 1.54 -0.32
N PRO A 364 3.94 0.71 -0.63
CA PRO A 364 4.00 0.03 -1.92
C PRO A 364 2.88 -0.98 -2.07
N LEU A 365 2.39 -1.62 -1.00
CA LEU A 365 1.27 -2.56 -1.09
C LEU A 365 -0.02 -1.86 -1.56
N TYR A 366 -0.35 -0.68 -1.02
CA TYR A 366 -1.50 0.09 -1.49
C TYR A 366 -1.33 0.55 -2.95
N ALA A 367 -0.14 1.05 -3.31
CA ALA A 367 0.16 1.45 -4.68
C ALA A 367 0.02 0.26 -5.66
N MET A 368 0.41 -0.95 -5.24
CA MET A 368 0.31 -2.17 -6.04
C MET A 368 -1.13 -2.65 -6.21
N VAL A 369 -1.96 -2.59 -5.17
CA VAL A 369 -3.40 -2.89 -5.28
C VAL A 369 -4.05 -1.93 -6.28
N GLN A 370 -3.74 -0.64 -6.18
CA GLN A 370 -4.25 0.41 -7.06
C GLN A 370 -3.81 0.24 -8.52
N ALA A 371 -2.53 -0.04 -8.75
CA ALA A 371 -1.95 -0.17 -10.08
C ALA A 371 -2.35 -1.48 -10.78
N ARG A 372 -2.57 -2.56 -10.03
CA ARG A 372 -2.94 -3.88 -10.61
C ARG A 372 -4.43 -4.16 -10.66
N THR A 373 -5.26 -3.18 -10.30
CA THR A 373 -6.72 -3.32 -10.33
C THR A 373 -7.32 -2.41 -11.38
N ARG A 374 -8.22 -2.98 -12.19
CA ARG A 374 -8.95 -2.26 -13.24
C ARG A 374 -9.79 -1.14 -12.63
N ALA A 375 -9.89 -0.01 -13.33
CA ALA A 375 -10.61 1.15 -12.83
C ALA A 375 -12.09 0.85 -12.49
N GLN A 376 -12.74 -0.07 -13.21
CA GLN A 376 -14.15 -0.44 -13.07
C GLN A 376 -14.48 -1.28 -11.82
N GLU A 377 -13.47 -1.78 -11.13
CA GLU A 377 -13.62 -2.61 -9.93
C GLU A 377 -12.74 -2.17 -8.76
N ARG A 378 -11.94 -1.11 -8.96
CA ARG A 378 -10.97 -0.64 -7.97
C ARG A 378 -11.61 -0.31 -6.64
N ALA A 379 -12.76 0.38 -6.61
CA ALA A 379 -13.38 0.70 -5.34
C ALA A 379 -13.93 -0.56 -4.64
N ARG A 380 -14.47 -1.53 -5.37
CA ARG A 380 -14.88 -2.83 -4.80
C ARG A 380 -13.71 -3.64 -4.24
N VAL A 381 -12.55 -3.61 -4.90
CA VAL A 381 -11.33 -4.28 -4.41
C VAL A 381 -10.82 -3.63 -3.12
N ILE A 382 -10.76 -2.30 -3.06
CA ILE A 382 -10.40 -1.56 -1.83
C ILE A 382 -11.44 -1.79 -0.72
N ALA A 383 -12.72 -1.88 -1.06
CA ALA A 383 -13.76 -2.24 -0.10
C ALA A 383 -13.52 -3.63 0.51
N GLY A 384 -13.18 -4.62 -0.31
CA GLY A 384 -12.83 -5.95 0.19
C GLY A 384 -11.54 -5.95 1.02
N ASN A 385 -10.57 -5.11 0.68
CA ASN A 385 -9.39 -4.85 1.53
C ASN A 385 -9.78 -4.33 2.92
N ASN A 386 -10.69 -3.35 2.99
CA ASN A 386 -11.14 -2.81 4.28
C ASN A 386 -11.85 -3.85 5.14
N ILE A 387 -12.61 -4.76 4.53
CA ILE A 387 -13.25 -5.88 5.24
C ILE A 387 -12.20 -6.81 5.82
N LEU A 388 -11.20 -7.22 5.04
CA LEU A 388 -10.13 -8.09 5.51
C LEU A 388 -9.26 -7.40 6.59
N ASN A 389 -9.04 -6.09 6.48
CA ASN A 389 -8.38 -5.31 7.54
C ASN A 389 -9.19 -5.32 8.84
N ALA A 390 -10.51 -5.11 8.77
CA ALA A 390 -11.38 -5.16 9.95
C ALA A 390 -11.36 -6.55 10.60
N ILE A 391 -11.43 -7.61 9.81
CA ILE A 391 -11.30 -9.00 10.29
C ILE A 391 -9.94 -9.21 10.97
N ALA A 392 -8.86 -8.70 10.38
CA ALA A 392 -7.52 -8.83 10.93
C ALA A 392 -7.36 -8.07 12.26
N MET A 393 -7.91 -6.86 12.38
CA MET A 393 -7.91 -6.11 13.64
C MET A 393 -8.71 -6.82 14.75
N ILE A 394 -9.89 -7.37 14.43
CA ILE A 394 -10.67 -8.19 15.38
C ILE A 394 -9.89 -9.46 15.75
N GLY A 395 -9.27 -10.12 14.78
CA GLY A 395 -8.41 -11.28 14.97
C GLY A 395 -7.24 -10.99 15.91
N SER A 396 -6.63 -9.81 15.81
CA SER A 396 -5.59 -9.33 16.73
C SER A 396 -6.09 -9.23 18.17
N SER A 397 -7.30 -8.69 18.38
CA SER A 397 -7.89 -8.63 19.72
C SER A 397 -8.16 -10.02 20.30
N LEU A 398 -8.71 -10.94 19.50
CA LEU A 398 -8.93 -12.33 19.93
C LEU A 398 -7.62 -13.06 20.24
N TYR A 399 -6.60 -12.84 19.41
CA TYR A 399 -5.25 -13.34 19.61
C TYR A 399 -4.64 -12.83 20.93
N ALA A 400 -4.74 -11.53 21.21
CA ALA A 400 -4.26 -10.95 22.46
C ALA A 400 -5.03 -11.50 23.68
N ILE A 401 -6.37 -11.59 23.61
CA ILE A 401 -7.19 -12.17 24.69
C ILE A 401 -6.76 -13.61 24.97
N ALA A 402 -6.58 -14.43 23.93
CA ALA A 402 -6.21 -15.83 24.08
C ALA A 402 -4.83 -16.00 24.74
N LEU A 403 -3.81 -15.29 24.26
CA LEU A 403 -2.44 -15.45 24.77
C LEU A 403 -2.24 -14.81 26.15
N LEU A 404 -2.76 -13.59 26.37
CA LEU A 404 -2.69 -12.95 27.69
C LEU A 404 -3.54 -13.72 28.72
N GLY A 405 -4.71 -14.23 28.31
CA GLY A 405 -5.55 -15.10 29.15
C GLY A 405 -4.90 -16.44 29.50
N ALA A 406 -4.00 -16.94 28.65
CA ALA A 406 -3.15 -18.10 28.93
C ALA A 406 -1.92 -17.77 29.81
N GLY A 407 -1.78 -16.53 30.27
CA GLY A 407 -0.70 -16.09 31.15
C GLY A 407 0.56 -15.59 30.44
N LEU A 408 0.54 -15.40 29.12
CA LEU A 408 1.67 -14.81 28.40
C LEU A 408 1.82 -13.33 28.78
N SER A 409 3.06 -12.86 28.97
CA SER A 409 3.34 -11.45 29.21
C SER A 409 3.11 -10.60 27.95
N ILE A 410 2.89 -9.29 28.11
CA ILE A 410 2.72 -8.37 26.97
C ILE A 410 3.97 -8.33 26.06
N PRO A 411 5.22 -8.29 26.59
CA PRO A 411 6.39 -8.48 25.73
C PRO A 411 6.35 -9.81 24.98
N GLY A 412 5.92 -10.90 25.62
CA GLY A 412 5.77 -12.21 24.96
C GLY A 412 4.71 -12.21 23.85
N LEU A 413 3.62 -11.45 24.01
CA LEU A 413 2.64 -11.21 22.96
C LEU A 413 3.28 -10.50 21.76
N PHE A 414 4.08 -9.45 21.99
CA PHE A 414 4.79 -8.76 20.89
C PHE A 414 5.82 -9.66 20.20
N LEU A 415 6.57 -10.46 20.96
CA LEU A 415 7.49 -11.46 20.40
C LEU A 415 6.77 -12.45 19.50
N THR A 416 5.66 -13.02 19.97
CA THR A 416 4.90 -13.99 19.17
C THR A 416 4.28 -13.35 17.93
N ALA A 417 3.84 -12.09 18.00
CA ALA A 417 3.39 -11.32 16.84
C ALA A 417 4.52 -11.09 15.82
N ALA A 418 5.74 -10.77 16.27
CA ALA A 418 6.91 -10.57 15.42
C ALA A 418 7.38 -11.87 14.75
N LEU A 419 7.31 -13.01 15.45
CA LEU A 419 7.59 -14.33 14.89
C LEU A 419 6.50 -14.75 13.88
N LEU A 420 5.23 -14.51 14.20
CA LEU A 420 4.14 -14.73 13.24
C LEU A 420 4.30 -13.85 12.00
N ASN A 421 4.81 -12.63 12.13
CA ASN A 421 5.10 -11.78 10.98
C ASN A 421 6.11 -12.43 10.04
N ALA A 422 7.17 -13.05 10.57
CA ALA A 422 8.14 -13.78 9.75
C ALA A 422 7.49 -14.96 9.00
N ILE A 423 6.60 -15.69 9.66
CA ILE A 423 5.87 -16.83 9.07
C ILE A 423 4.93 -16.36 7.96
N VAL A 424 4.14 -15.32 8.21
CA VAL A 424 3.22 -14.74 7.23
C VAL A 424 3.97 -14.13 6.05
N ALA A 425 5.09 -13.44 6.30
CA ALA A 425 5.95 -12.90 5.27
C ALA A 425 6.49 -14.01 4.36
N LEU A 426 7.02 -15.09 4.93
CA LEU A 426 7.49 -16.25 4.19
C LEU A 426 6.36 -16.86 3.34
N PHE A 427 5.16 -17.01 3.91
CA PHE A 427 3.99 -17.49 3.17
C PHE A 427 3.63 -16.56 1.99
N ILE A 428 3.54 -15.25 2.20
CA ILE A 428 3.17 -14.31 1.13
C ILE A 428 4.25 -14.26 0.04
N PHE A 429 5.53 -14.21 0.41
CA PHE A 429 6.62 -14.06 -0.54
C PHE A 429 6.89 -15.33 -1.35
N THR A 430 6.62 -16.51 -0.81
CA THR A 430 6.65 -17.77 -1.58
C THR A 430 5.48 -17.89 -2.56
N ARG A 431 4.31 -17.31 -2.25
CA ARG A 431 3.15 -17.25 -3.17
C ARG A 431 3.26 -16.14 -4.20
N VAL A 432 4.00 -15.09 -3.89
CA VAL A 432 4.32 -13.99 -4.80
C VAL A 432 5.84 -13.85 -4.92
N PRO A 433 6.50 -14.74 -5.70
CA PRO A 433 7.95 -14.75 -5.85
C PRO A 433 8.54 -13.42 -6.35
N GLU A 434 7.72 -12.62 -7.04
CA GLU A 434 8.07 -11.28 -7.50
C GLU A 434 8.65 -10.40 -6.37
N PHE A 435 8.17 -10.52 -5.14
CA PHE A 435 8.71 -9.81 -3.99
C PHE A 435 10.19 -10.13 -3.74
N LEU A 436 10.54 -11.41 -3.75
CA LEU A 436 11.90 -11.88 -3.48
C LEU A 436 12.85 -11.45 -4.59
N VAL A 437 12.43 -11.61 -5.85
CA VAL A 437 13.29 -11.22 -6.96
C VAL A 437 13.50 -9.72 -7.00
N ARG A 438 12.43 -8.95 -6.80
CA ARG A 438 12.51 -7.48 -6.74
C ARG A 438 13.43 -7.01 -5.62
N VAL A 439 13.39 -7.62 -4.43
CA VAL A 439 14.36 -7.35 -3.35
C VAL A 439 15.79 -7.60 -3.81
N ILE A 440 16.06 -8.77 -4.39
CA ILE A 440 17.42 -9.16 -4.76
C ILE A 440 17.95 -8.20 -5.82
N VAL A 441 17.14 -7.92 -6.84
CA VAL A 441 17.51 -7.01 -7.92
C VAL A 441 17.70 -5.60 -7.39
N TRP A 442 16.73 -5.05 -6.66
CA TRP A 442 16.80 -3.71 -6.10
C TRP A 442 18.00 -3.53 -5.17
N THR A 443 18.26 -4.50 -4.29
CA THR A 443 19.42 -4.47 -3.38
C THR A 443 20.72 -4.53 -4.16
N SER A 444 20.80 -5.37 -5.20
CA SER A 444 21.96 -5.46 -6.08
C SER A 444 22.20 -4.15 -6.85
N MET A 445 21.12 -3.53 -7.34
CA MET A 445 21.18 -2.23 -8.01
C MET A 445 21.72 -1.16 -7.04
N MET A 446 21.17 -1.05 -5.82
CA MET A 446 21.63 -0.03 -4.87
C MET A 446 23.06 -0.28 -4.33
N ALA A 447 23.44 -1.53 -4.11
CA ALA A 447 24.72 -1.86 -3.49
C ALA A 447 25.89 -1.90 -4.49
N VAL A 448 25.64 -2.29 -5.75
CA VAL A 448 26.71 -2.64 -6.70
C VAL A 448 26.70 -1.80 -7.98
N TYR A 449 25.53 -1.44 -8.53
CA TYR A 449 25.43 -0.90 -9.89
C TYR A 449 24.80 0.49 -9.97
N ARG A 450 25.49 1.45 -10.61
CA ARG A 450 24.89 2.76 -10.92
C ARG A 450 24.12 2.68 -12.24
N ILE A 451 22.82 2.48 -12.15
CA ILE A 451 21.96 2.37 -13.34
C ILE A 451 21.53 3.75 -13.81
N LYS A 452 21.71 3.99 -15.11
CA LYS A 452 21.24 5.20 -15.80
C LYS A 452 20.34 4.77 -16.95
N THR A 453 19.09 5.20 -16.90
CA THR A 453 18.11 4.98 -17.96
C THR A 453 18.10 6.19 -18.89
N ILE A 454 18.23 5.96 -20.20
CA ILE A 454 18.19 6.98 -21.24
C ILE A 454 16.98 6.67 -22.13
N GLU A 455 16.08 7.65 -22.28
CA GLU A 455 14.87 7.60 -23.12
C GLU A 455 13.84 6.49 -22.80
N LEU A 456 14.03 5.73 -21.72
CA LEU A 456 13.10 4.69 -21.28
C LEU A 456 11.69 5.23 -20.94
N GLU A 457 11.59 6.51 -20.59
CA GLU A 457 10.34 7.21 -20.31
C GLU A 457 9.44 7.41 -21.53
N ASN A 458 10.00 7.31 -22.74
CA ASN A 458 9.29 7.41 -24.01
C ASN A 458 8.64 6.08 -24.45
N LEU A 459 8.85 5.01 -23.68
CA LEU A 459 8.21 3.72 -23.97
C LEU A 459 6.68 3.86 -23.92
N PRO A 460 5.94 3.35 -24.92
CA PRO A 460 4.49 3.28 -24.87
C PRO A 460 4.06 2.52 -23.61
N ARG A 461 3.14 3.08 -22.82
CA ARG A 461 2.78 2.51 -21.51
C ARG A 461 1.62 1.52 -21.54
N GLN A 462 0.66 1.74 -22.43
CA GLN A 462 -0.60 0.98 -22.49
C GLN A 462 -0.81 0.26 -23.83
N GLU A 463 0.05 0.51 -24.81
CA GLU A 463 -0.05 -0.09 -26.14
C GLU A 463 0.69 -1.44 -26.20
N PRO A 464 0.30 -2.35 -27.10
CA PRO A 464 1.06 -3.56 -27.41
C PRO A 464 2.49 -3.18 -27.82
N LEU A 465 3.48 -3.71 -27.12
CA LEU A 465 4.88 -3.31 -27.28
C LEU A 465 5.78 -4.54 -27.43
N ILE A 466 6.58 -4.59 -28.48
CA ILE A 466 7.65 -5.57 -28.62
C ILE A 466 8.96 -4.91 -28.20
N LEU A 467 9.65 -5.51 -27.24
CA LEU A 467 10.93 -5.08 -26.74
C LEU A 467 11.99 -6.02 -27.28
N SER A 468 12.86 -5.52 -28.15
CA SER A 468 14.06 -6.24 -28.56
C SER A 468 15.20 -5.82 -27.64
N ALA A 469 15.81 -6.75 -26.93
CA ALA A 469 16.96 -6.44 -26.08
C ALA A 469 18.04 -7.51 -26.23
N SER A 470 19.30 -7.11 -26.13
CA SER A 470 20.46 -8.01 -26.17
C SER A 470 21.13 -8.10 -24.78
N PRO A 471 20.49 -8.71 -23.77
CA PRO A 471 21.10 -8.91 -22.47
C PRO A 471 22.28 -9.89 -22.57
N THR A 472 23.34 -9.61 -21.84
CA THR A 472 24.53 -10.49 -21.79
C THR A 472 24.41 -11.61 -20.77
N GLY A 473 23.36 -11.61 -19.94
CA GLY A 473 23.08 -12.69 -19.00
C GLY A 473 21.85 -12.44 -18.13
N LEU A 474 21.61 -13.36 -17.19
CA LEU A 474 20.44 -13.36 -16.28
C LEU A 474 20.23 -12.03 -15.56
N LEU A 475 21.31 -11.42 -15.04
CA LEU A 475 21.22 -10.17 -14.30
C LEU A 475 20.71 -9.01 -15.17
N ASP A 476 21.10 -8.95 -16.45
CA ASP A 476 20.63 -7.91 -17.38
C ASP A 476 19.14 -8.07 -17.66
N MET A 477 18.68 -9.32 -17.81
CA MET A 477 17.26 -9.64 -17.98
C MET A 477 16.44 -9.20 -16.77
N LEU A 478 16.95 -9.49 -15.57
CA LEU A 478 16.32 -9.10 -14.30
C LEU A 478 16.31 -7.57 -14.13
N ILE A 479 17.44 -6.90 -14.35
CA ILE A 479 17.53 -5.43 -14.27
C ILE A 479 16.56 -4.77 -15.27
N LEU A 480 16.55 -5.23 -16.52
CA LEU A 480 15.65 -4.71 -17.54
C LEU A 480 14.18 -4.87 -17.13
N SER A 481 13.82 -6.05 -16.62
CA SER A 481 12.46 -6.31 -16.13
C SER A 481 12.01 -5.34 -15.03
N THR A 482 12.97 -4.86 -14.22
CA THR A 482 12.68 -3.88 -13.16
C THR A 482 12.58 -2.45 -13.67
N CYS A 483 13.35 -2.10 -14.70
CA CYS A 483 13.47 -0.72 -15.21
C CYS A 483 12.36 -0.33 -16.19
N LEU A 484 11.73 -1.28 -16.88
CA LEU A 484 10.75 -0.99 -17.95
C LEU A 484 9.50 -0.20 -17.53
N GLY A 485 9.24 -0.04 -16.23
CA GLY A 485 8.12 0.76 -15.72
C GLY A 485 6.72 0.22 -16.07
N ARG A 486 6.63 -0.90 -16.81
CA ARG A 486 5.41 -1.62 -17.17
C ARG A 486 5.61 -3.13 -17.07
N PRO A 487 4.54 -3.92 -16.87
CA PRO A 487 4.62 -5.37 -16.98
C PRO A 487 5.08 -5.77 -18.39
N ALA A 488 6.15 -6.56 -18.46
CA ALA A 488 6.64 -7.13 -19.70
C ALA A 488 6.82 -8.64 -19.53
N ARG A 489 6.45 -9.39 -20.56
CA ARG A 489 6.69 -10.82 -20.63
C ARG A 489 7.91 -11.09 -21.48
N PHE A 490 8.93 -11.70 -20.89
CA PHE A 490 10.16 -12.02 -21.60
C PHE A 490 10.18 -13.46 -22.12
N PHE A 491 10.63 -13.65 -23.35
CA PHE A 491 10.93 -14.96 -23.89
C PHE A 491 12.45 -15.14 -23.88
N VAL A 492 12.90 -16.21 -23.20
CA VAL A 492 14.32 -16.55 -22.93
C VAL A 492 14.66 -17.89 -23.56
N SER A 493 15.94 -18.11 -23.87
CA SER A 493 16.40 -19.44 -24.33
C SER A 493 16.23 -20.50 -23.22
N PRO A 494 15.99 -21.78 -23.59
CA PRO A 494 15.80 -22.87 -22.64
C PRO A 494 16.96 -23.05 -21.65
N GLU A 495 18.19 -22.75 -22.06
CA GLU A 495 19.40 -22.88 -21.25
C GLU A 495 19.33 -22.08 -19.93
N TYR A 496 18.70 -20.90 -19.96
CA TYR A 496 18.48 -20.10 -18.75
C TYR A 496 17.39 -20.69 -17.83
N LEU A 497 16.53 -21.57 -18.35
CA LEU A 497 15.45 -22.24 -17.61
C LEU A 497 15.89 -23.58 -16.99
N ASP A 498 16.99 -24.17 -17.48
CA ASP A 498 17.48 -25.48 -17.02
C ASP A 498 18.09 -25.44 -15.61
N SER A 499 18.71 -24.31 -15.22
CA SER A 499 19.22 -24.16 -13.85
C SER A 499 18.07 -23.90 -12.87
N PRO A 500 18.01 -24.62 -11.72
CA PRO A 500 16.96 -24.44 -10.72
C PRO A 500 16.85 -23.00 -10.21
N PHE A 501 17.99 -22.33 -10.05
CA PHE A 501 18.05 -20.96 -9.53
C PHE A 501 17.65 -19.92 -10.57
N SER A 502 18.24 -19.96 -11.77
CA SER A 502 17.91 -19.01 -12.85
C SER A 502 16.49 -19.22 -13.37
N GLY A 503 16.08 -20.48 -13.51
CA GLY A 503 14.72 -20.86 -13.88
C GLY A 503 13.69 -20.38 -12.85
N PHE A 504 13.98 -20.48 -11.55
CA PHE A 504 13.12 -19.91 -10.51
C PHE A 504 13.01 -18.39 -10.63
N LEU A 505 14.14 -17.67 -10.72
CA LEU A 505 14.15 -16.20 -10.80
C LEU A 505 13.43 -15.68 -12.04
N LEU A 506 13.66 -16.30 -13.21
CA LEU A 506 12.99 -15.94 -14.45
C LEU A 506 11.50 -16.25 -14.39
N LYS A 507 11.09 -17.41 -13.90
CA LYS A 507 9.66 -17.74 -13.71
C LYS A 507 8.98 -16.76 -12.73
N ALA A 508 9.69 -16.34 -11.70
CA ALA A 508 9.19 -15.44 -10.65
C ALA A 508 8.96 -14.00 -11.14
N VAL A 509 9.88 -13.45 -11.93
CA VAL A 509 9.74 -12.11 -12.55
C VAL A 509 8.69 -12.10 -13.64
N ASN A 510 8.56 -13.21 -14.35
CA ASN A 510 7.90 -13.23 -15.62
C ASN A 510 6.47 -13.80 -15.55
N ARG A 511 6.13 -14.50 -14.45
CA ARG A 511 4.84 -15.07 -13.97
C ARG A 511 3.91 -15.79 -14.96
N LEU A 512 4.17 -15.67 -16.25
CA LEU A 512 3.42 -16.14 -17.40
C LEU A 512 4.38 -16.38 -18.58
N ALA A 513 5.69 -16.55 -18.34
CA ALA A 513 6.58 -17.01 -19.39
C ALA A 513 6.01 -18.31 -19.98
N GLY A 514 5.83 -18.34 -21.30
CA GLY A 514 5.84 -19.62 -21.99
C GLY A 514 7.15 -20.29 -21.58
N THR A 515 7.06 -21.36 -20.81
CA THR A 515 8.22 -22.16 -20.34
C THR A 515 8.77 -23.04 -21.46
N GLN A 516 8.46 -22.66 -22.70
CA GLN A 516 8.83 -23.35 -23.90
C GLN A 516 9.74 -22.40 -24.66
N GLY A 517 10.90 -22.91 -25.07
CA GLY A 517 11.82 -22.16 -25.90
C GLY A 517 11.10 -21.60 -27.14
N PRO A 518 11.63 -20.56 -27.78
CA PRO A 518 11.02 -19.89 -28.92
C PRO A 518 10.87 -20.76 -30.20
N ARG A 519 10.99 -22.09 -30.08
CA ARG A 519 10.89 -23.10 -31.15
C ARG A 519 9.52 -23.76 -31.27
N GLU A 520 8.56 -23.51 -30.36
CA GLU A 520 7.21 -24.10 -30.42
C GLU A 520 6.15 -23.11 -30.93
N ALA A 521 5.24 -23.59 -31.80
CA ALA A 521 4.14 -22.79 -32.36
C ALA A 521 3.16 -22.24 -31.29
N SER A 522 3.09 -22.89 -30.12
CA SER A 522 2.35 -22.46 -28.93
C SER A 522 2.81 -21.09 -28.41
N VAL A 523 4.12 -20.80 -28.47
CA VAL A 523 4.73 -19.56 -27.99
C VAL A 523 4.22 -18.35 -28.78
N TYR A 524 4.07 -18.48 -30.09
CA TYR A 524 3.54 -17.41 -30.95
C TYR A 524 2.09 -17.08 -30.63
N GLN A 525 1.24 -18.09 -30.40
CA GLN A 525 -0.15 -17.84 -30.01
C GLN A 525 -0.24 -17.09 -28.68
N GLN A 526 0.71 -17.37 -27.78
CA GLN A 526 0.78 -16.69 -26.49
C GLN A 526 1.28 -15.25 -26.63
N ILE A 527 2.31 -14.99 -27.44
CA ILE A 527 2.79 -13.63 -27.78
C ILE A 527 1.65 -12.79 -28.36
N VAL A 528 0.92 -13.32 -29.35
CA VAL A 528 -0.22 -12.62 -29.97
C VAL A 528 -1.30 -12.34 -28.92
N SER A 529 -1.64 -13.31 -28.08
CA SER A 529 -2.63 -13.12 -27.02
C SER A 529 -2.21 -12.08 -25.98
N ASP A 530 -0.92 -12.00 -25.65
CA ASP A 530 -0.40 -11.01 -24.71
C ASP A 530 -0.41 -9.61 -25.33
N LEU A 531 -0.03 -9.48 -26.60
CA LEU A 531 -0.09 -8.23 -27.35
C LEU A 531 -1.54 -7.75 -27.48
N ASP A 532 -2.50 -8.62 -27.78
CA ASP A 532 -3.93 -8.27 -27.82
C ASP A 532 -4.46 -7.81 -26.45
N GLN A 533 -3.84 -8.28 -25.35
CA GLN A 533 -4.12 -7.80 -23.99
C GLN A 533 -3.41 -6.48 -23.65
N GLY A 534 -2.65 -5.90 -24.58
CA GLY A 534 -1.87 -4.67 -24.38
C GLY A 534 -0.61 -4.87 -23.53
N MET A 535 -0.10 -6.10 -23.40
CA MET A 535 1.15 -6.37 -22.67
C MET A 535 2.38 -6.01 -23.49
N ALA A 536 3.49 -5.69 -22.81
CA ALA A 536 4.80 -5.67 -23.47
C ALA A 536 5.35 -7.10 -23.56
N VAL A 537 5.96 -7.43 -24.69
CA VAL A 537 6.62 -8.70 -24.94
C VAL A 537 8.09 -8.42 -25.22
N GLY A 538 8.97 -8.87 -24.33
CA GLY A 538 10.41 -8.81 -24.52
C GLY A 538 10.94 -10.07 -25.19
N ILE A 539 11.70 -9.91 -26.25
CA ILE A 539 12.40 -10.97 -26.94
C ILE A 539 13.88 -10.71 -26.75
N PHE A 540 14.54 -11.59 -26.00
CA PHE A 540 15.97 -11.47 -25.77
C PHE A 540 16.73 -12.08 -26.95
N LEU A 541 17.37 -11.21 -27.72
CA LEU A 541 18.24 -11.57 -28.83
C LEU A 541 19.59 -12.03 -28.29
N SER A 542 19.65 -13.19 -27.63
CA SER A 542 20.94 -13.79 -27.25
C SER A 542 21.43 -14.81 -28.28
N GLU A 543 20.56 -15.36 -29.13
CA GLU A 543 20.96 -16.31 -30.17
C GLU A 543 20.15 -16.14 -31.43
N ARG A 544 20.77 -16.45 -32.58
CA ARG A 544 20.07 -16.61 -33.86
C ARG A 544 18.90 -17.57 -33.64
N LEU A 545 17.69 -17.02 -33.64
CA LEU A 545 16.48 -17.78 -33.91
C LEU A 545 16.55 -18.29 -35.35
N ARG A 546 17.39 -19.32 -35.59
CA ARG A 546 17.20 -20.21 -36.72
C ARG A 546 16.06 -21.12 -36.33
N LEU A 547 14.87 -20.76 -36.77
CA LEU A 547 13.83 -21.73 -37.05
C LEU A 547 14.39 -22.59 -38.20
N GLU A 548 15.18 -23.62 -37.87
CA GLU A 548 15.38 -24.69 -38.83
C GLU A 548 14.04 -25.40 -38.93
N ASP A 549 13.45 -25.28 -40.11
CA ASP A 549 12.30 -26.04 -40.58
C ASP A 549 12.62 -27.54 -40.44
N PRO A 550 12.07 -28.28 -39.45
CA PRO A 550 12.47 -29.68 -39.28
C PRO A 550 11.93 -30.57 -40.40
N THR A 551 11.00 -30.07 -41.21
CA THR A 551 10.41 -30.74 -42.37
C THR A 551 9.62 -29.69 -43.14
N GLY A 552 10.02 -29.40 -44.37
CA GLY A 552 9.37 -28.45 -45.27
C GLY A 552 7.95 -28.83 -45.69
N ASP A 553 7.05 -28.86 -44.71
CA ASP A 553 5.62 -28.81 -44.91
C ASP A 553 5.17 -27.40 -44.53
N GLU A 554 4.72 -26.67 -45.56
CA GLU A 554 3.90 -25.48 -45.39
C GLU A 554 2.85 -25.74 -44.31
N LEU A 555 2.75 -24.83 -43.34
CA LEU A 555 1.65 -24.74 -42.38
C LEU A 555 0.33 -24.55 -43.14
N GLN A 556 -0.18 -25.61 -43.75
CA GLN A 556 -1.48 -25.66 -44.40
C GLN A 556 -2.56 -25.73 -43.31
N GLY A 557 -3.43 -24.73 -43.28
CA GLY A 557 -4.81 -24.93 -42.80
C GLY A 557 -5.15 -24.56 -41.35
N GLY A 558 -4.32 -23.84 -40.61
CA GLY A 558 -4.67 -23.31 -39.28
C GLY A 558 -4.84 -21.80 -39.29
N GLN A 559 -6.03 -21.27 -38.94
CA GLN A 559 -6.32 -19.84 -38.85
C GLN A 559 -5.17 -19.04 -38.18
N GLN A 560 -4.40 -18.29 -38.97
CA GLN A 560 -3.35 -17.41 -38.46
C GLN A 560 -4.01 -16.26 -37.70
N LYS A 561 -3.96 -16.29 -36.36
CA LYS A 561 -4.39 -15.16 -35.52
C LYS A 561 -3.51 -13.94 -35.84
N GLN A 562 -4.14 -12.86 -36.28
CA GLN A 562 -3.54 -11.52 -36.39
C GLN A 562 -3.73 -10.77 -35.07
N VAL A 563 -2.73 -9.97 -34.69
CA VAL A 563 -2.92 -8.98 -33.63
C VAL A 563 -3.90 -7.94 -34.18
N GLN A 564 -5.02 -7.73 -33.50
CA GLN A 564 -6.12 -6.92 -34.05
C GLN A 564 -5.84 -5.40 -34.00
N GLY A 565 -4.73 -4.98 -33.39
CA GLY A 565 -4.35 -3.57 -33.23
C GLY A 565 -2.92 -3.23 -33.67
N PRO A 566 -2.57 -1.93 -33.71
CA PRO A 566 -1.21 -1.49 -34.00
C PRO A 566 -0.24 -1.94 -32.92
N VAL A 567 0.90 -2.49 -33.34
CA VAL A 567 1.98 -2.94 -32.45
C VAL A 567 3.16 -1.99 -32.57
N THR A 568 3.69 -1.55 -31.44
CA THR A 568 4.90 -0.71 -31.40
C THR A 568 6.11 -1.60 -31.08
N THR A 569 7.26 -1.35 -31.71
CA THR A 569 8.53 -2.01 -31.37
C THR A 569 9.56 -1.00 -30.88
N VAL A 570 10.33 -1.40 -29.87
CA VAL A 570 11.45 -0.61 -29.32
C VAL A 570 12.64 -1.54 -29.08
N HIS A 571 13.81 -1.13 -29.54
CA HIS A 571 15.06 -1.79 -29.22
C HIS A 571 15.68 -1.17 -27.96
N ILE A 572 16.22 -2.01 -27.08
CA ILE A 572 16.88 -1.59 -25.84
C ILE A 572 18.29 -2.16 -25.80
N ALA A 573 19.27 -1.26 -25.76
CA ALA A 573 20.67 -1.61 -25.56
C ALA A 573 21.06 -1.47 -24.07
N LEU A 574 21.73 -2.48 -23.53
CA LEU A 574 22.40 -2.39 -22.23
C LEU A 574 23.90 -2.21 -22.44
N ARG A 575 24.45 -1.06 -22.03
CA ARG A 575 25.89 -0.77 -22.07
C ARG A 575 26.47 -0.86 -20.66
N ARG A 576 27.47 -1.71 -20.46
CA ARG A 576 28.17 -1.86 -19.18
C ARG A 576 29.44 -1.01 -19.17
N SER A 577 29.61 -0.22 -18.12
CA SER A 577 30.84 0.53 -17.84
C SER A 577 31.05 0.55 -16.33
N TRP A 578 31.77 -0.43 -15.77
CA TRP A 578 31.86 -0.62 -14.32
C TRP A 578 32.21 0.69 -13.57
N PRO A 579 31.45 1.08 -12.52
CA PRO A 579 30.32 0.38 -11.88
C PRO A 579 28.92 0.70 -12.47
N GLY A 580 28.86 1.39 -13.60
CA GLY A 580 27.63 1.81 -14.28
C GLY A 580 27.04 0.80 -15.27
N ILE A 581 25.72 0.83 -15.38
CA ILE A 581 24.96 0.18 -16.45
C ILE A 581 24.05 1.24 -17.07
N GLU A 582 24.25 1.54 -18.35
CA GLU A 582 23.36 2.42 -19.11
C GLU A 582 22.34 1.57 -19.88
N ILE A 583 21.06 1.86 -19.68
CA ILE A 583 19.94 1.24 -20.42
C ILE A 583 19.40 2.30 -21.36
N VAL A 584 19.57 2.10 -22.66
CA VAL A 584 19.18 3.05 -23.70
C VAL A 584 18.03 2.45 -24.50
N ALA A 585 16.87 3.11 -24.49
CA ALA A 585 15.75 2.76 -25.35
C ALA A 585 15.80 3.61 -26.62
N ASP A 586 15.70 2.96 -27.78
CA ASP A 586 15.58 3.65 -29.07
C ASP A 586 14.15 4.22 -29.26
N ARG A 587 13.98 5.09 -30.26
CA ARG A 587 12.67 5.67 -30.56
C ARG A 587 11.63 4.58 -30.90
N PRO A 588 10.40 4.67 -30.37
CA PRO A 588 9.34 3.72 -30.70
C PRO A 588 8.97 3.75 -32.17
N VAL A 589 8.90 2.58 -32.80
CA VAL A 589 8.50 2.40 -34.19
C VAL A 589 7.14 1.71 -34.22
N ASN A 590 6.12 2.39 -34.77
CA ASN A 590 4.78 1.80 -34.93
C ASN A 590 4.76 0.93 -36.20
N LEU A 591 4.47 -0.36 -36.02
CA LEU A 591 4.45 -1.34 -37.11
C LEU A 591 3.06 -1.51 -37.74
N GLY A 592 2.02 -0.89 -37.16
CA GLY A 592 0.63 -1.13 -37.54
C GLY A 592 0.15 -2.56 -37.17
N PRO A 593 -0.98 -3.03 -37.74
CA PRO A 593 -1.45 -4.39 -37.54
C PRO A 593 -0.42 -5.38 -38.09
N CYS A 594 0.02 -6.32 -37.26
CA CYS A 594 1.04 -7.29 -37.62
C CYS A 594 0.47 -8.70 -37.73
N SER A 595 0.75 -9.37 -38.86
CA SER A 595 0.50 -10.80 -39.03
C SER A 595 1.56 -11.63 -38.31
N ALA A 596 1.23 -12.87 -37.94
CA ALA A 596 2.19 -13.81 -37.35
C ALA A 596 3.46 -13.99 -38.21
N LYS A 597 3.32 -13.94 -39.55
CA LYS A 597 4.43 -14.01 -40.50
C LYS A 597 5.33 -12.75 -40.47
N ARG A 598 4.73 -11.56 -40.36
CA ARG A 598 5.50 -10.31 -40.23
C ARG A 598 6.21 -10.20 -38.88
N LEU A 599 5.60 -10.74 -37.82
CA LEU A 599 6.26 -10.92 -36.52
C LEU A 599 7.48 -11.84 -36.64
N GLN A 600 7.38 -12.97 -37.33
CA GLN A 600 8.52 -13.85 -37.61
C GLN A 600 9.65 -13.15 -38.39
N GLU A 601 9.30 -12.27 -39.34
CA GLU A 601 10.25 -11.48 -40.14
C GLU A 601 10.85 -10.28 -39.38
N LEU A 602 10.19 -9.79 -38.33
CA LEU A 602 10.67 -8.70 -37.45
C LEU A 602 11.50 -9.21 -36.26
N ILE A 603 11.38 -10.49 -35.95
CA ILE A 603 12.14 -11.19 -34.90
C ILE A 603 13.60 -11.59 -35.25
N PRO A 604 14.15 -11.51 -36.49
CA PRO A 604 15.50 -12.00 -36.76
C PRO A 604 16.56 -10.90 -36.71
N GLY A 605 17.68 -11.18 -36.04
CA GLY A 605 19.09 -10.94 -36.42
C GLY A 605 19.58 -9.71 -37.21
N THR A 606 18.77 -8.69 -37.47
CA THR A 606 19.10 -7.56 -38.35
C THR A 606 18.41 -6.29 -37.86
N LEU A 607 18.86 -5.80 -36.71
CA LEU A 607 18.94 -4.36 -36.46
C LEU A 607 20.42 -3.99 -36.43
N VAL A 608 21.11 -4.23 -37.56
CA VAL A 608 22.31 -3.44 -37.84
C VAL A 608 21.77 -2.08 -38.25
N ALA A 609 22.01 -1.08 -37.41
CA ALA A 609 21.75 0.31 -37.75
C ALA A 609 22.34 0.61 -39.15
N PRO A 610 21.59 1.24 -40.09
CA PRO A 610 22.24 1.87 -41.21
C PRO A 610 23.14 2.96 -40.62
N GLY A 611 24.44 2.86 -40.85
CA GLY A 611 25.43 3.67 -40.17
C GLY A 611 25.11 5.17 -40.20
N CYS A 612 25.19 5.78 -39.01
CA CYS A 612 25.57 7.16 -38.73
C CYS A 612 26.10 7.22 -37.30
#